data_AF-A0A7J9GIQ7-F1
#
_entry.id   AF-A0A7J9GIQ7-F1
#
_cell.length_a   1.000
_cell.length_b   1.000
_cell.length_c   1.000
_cell.angle_alpha   90.00
_cell.angle_beta   90.00
_cell.angle_gamma   90.00
#
_symmetry.space_group_name_H-M   'P 1'
#
loop_
_entity.id
_entity.type
_entity.pdbx_description
1 polymer ?
#
loop_
_entity_poly.entity_id
_entity_poly.type
_entity_poly.pdbx_seq_one_letter_code
_entity_poly.pdbx_strand_id
1 'polypeptide(L)'
;MLLPDYGVDKYDIGTAFGHFGIAVEDVAKTVELVKAKGGKVTREPGPVKGGSTVIAFIEDPDGYKFELLERGPTPEPLCQVMLRVGDLDRSINFYEKVRVSDIGPRYL
;
A
#
# COMPACT_ATOMS: atom_id res chain seq x y z
N MET A 1 2.38 -13.44 -3.48
CA MET A 1 2.54 -14.86 -3.09
C MET A 1 2.57 -14.88 -1.58
N LEU A 2 1.72 -15.69 -0.93
CA LEU A 2 1.74 -15.89 0.52
C LEU A 2 2.43 -17.22 0.81
N LEU A 3 3.29 -17.26 1.82
CA LEU A 3 3.98 -18.46 2.25
C LEU A 3 3.65 -18.68 3.74
N PRO A 4 2.99 -19.79 4.13
CA PRO A 4 2.69 -20.06 5.52
C PRO A 4 3.97 -20.43 6.28
N ASP A 5 4.11 -19.93 7.51
CA ASP A 5 5.12 -20.36 8.47
C ASP A 5 4.44 -21.07 9.64
N TYR A 6 4.86 -22.31 9.92
CA TYR A 6 4.20 -23.15 10.91
C TYR A 6 4.82 -22.92 12.29
N GLY A 7 4.00 -22.45 13.24
CA GLY A 7 4.44 -22.16 14.61
C GLY A 7 4.79 -20.69 14.87
N VAL A 8 4.52 -19.80 13.91
CA VAL A 8 4.62 -18.35 14.08
C VAL A 8 3.22 -17.77 14.20
N ASP A 9 2.87 -17.31 15.40
CA ASP A 9 1.54 -16.72 15.66
C ASP A 9 1.48 -15.22 15.37
N LYS A 10 2.64 -14.55 15.27
CA LYS A 10 2.74 -13.11 15.02
C LYS A 10 4.10 -12.72 14.45
N TYR A 11 4.09 -11.77 13.52
CA TYR A 11 5.31 -11.14 12.99
C TYR A 11 5.61 -9.80 13.67
N ASP A 12 6.89 -9.50 13.86
CA ASP A 12 7.35 -8.14 14.14
C ASP A 12 7.61 -7.42 12.82
N ILE A 13 6.66 -6.56 12.42
CA ILE A 13 6.76 -5.73 11.22
C ILE A 13 7.81 -4.63 11.38
N GLY A 14 8.14 -4.27 12.63
CA GLY A 14 8.99 -3.13 12.96
C GLY A 14 8.33 -1.78 12.62
N THR A 15 9.15 -0.73 12.64
CA THR A 15 8.69 0.66 12.43
C THR A 15 9.09 1.25 11.09
N ALA A 16 9.89 0.54 10.29
CA ALA A 16 10.37 1.03 8.99
C ALA A 16 9.36 0.77 7.86
N PHE A 17 8.62 -0.35 7.92
CA PHE A 17 7.59 -0.64 6.94
C PHE A 17 6.39 0.32 7.08
N GLY A 18 5.97 0.87 5.95
CA GLY A 18 4.85 1.81 5.86
C GLY A 18 3.54 1.09 5.59
N HIS A 19 3.35 0.73 4.32
CA HIS A 19 2.17 0.04 3.80
C HIS A 19 2.40 -0.43 2.35
N PHE A 20 1.52 -1.28 1.86
CA PHE A 20 1.28 -1.48 0.43
C PHE A 20 0.18 -0.55 -0.07
N GLY A 21 0.23 -0.13 -1.33
CA GLY A 21 -0.83 0.65 -1.96
C GLY A 21 -1.58 -0.17 -3.01
N ILE A 22 -2.92 -0.18 -2.91
CA ILE A 22 -3.82 -0.85 -3.84
C ILE A 22 -4.74 0.19 -4.47
N ALA A 23 -4.67 0.33 -5.78
CA ALA A 23 -5.61 1.13 -6.56
C ALA A 23 -6.95 0.39 -6.68
N VAL A 24 -8.04 1.09 -6.38
CA VAL A 24 -9.42 0.60 -6.51
C VAL A 24 -10.28 1.67 -7.15
N GLU A 25 -11.32 1.27 -7.87
CA GLU A 25 -12.21 2.23 -8.58
C GLU A 25 -13.13 3.01 -7.63
N ASP A 26 -13.50 2.40 -6.51
CA ASP A 26 -14.39 2.98 -5.51
C ASP A 26 -13.90 2.55 -4.12
N VAL A 27 -13.27 3.47 -3.41
CA VAL A 27 -12.70 3.22 -2.08
C VAL A 27 -13.81 3.01 -1.06
N ALA A 28 -14.90 3.77 -1.14
CA ALA A 28 -16.00 3.67 -0.19
C ALA A 28 -16.65 2.28 -0.23
N LYS A 29 -17.02 1.83 -1.43
CA LYS A 29 -17.59 0.50 -1.66
C LYS A 29 -16.63 -0.62 -1.28
N THR A 30 -15.34 -0.45 -1.57
CA THR A 30 -14.32 -1.44 -1.16
C THR A 30 -14.23 -1.54 0.35
N VAL A 31 -14.25 -0.40 1.07
CA VAL A 31 -14.24 -0.38 2.54
C VAL A 31 -15.50 -1.04 3.12
N GLU A 32 -16.68 -0.78 2.58
CA GLU A 32 -17.91 -1.45 3.00
C GLU A 32 -17.80 -2.97 2.85
N LEU A 33 -17.26 -3.45 1.73
CA LEU A 33 -17.02 -4.87 1.50
C LEU A 33 -16.02 -5.47 2.49
N VAL A 34 -14.95 -4.74 2.80
CA VAL A 34 -13.95 -5.16 3.81
C VAL A 34 -14.63 -5.31 5.17
N LYS A 35 -15.41 -4.31 5.62
CA LYS A 35 -16.15 -4.37 6.88
C LYS A 35 -17.15 -5.53 6.91
N ALA A 36 -17.90 -5.71 5.83
CA ALA A 36 -18.89 -6.80 5.71
C ALA A 36 -18.22 -8.19 5.81
N LYS A 37 -16.96 -8.31 5.42
CA LYS A 37 -16.15 -9.54 5.53
C LYS A 37 -15.37 -9.64 6.85
N GLY A 38 -15.61 -8.75 7.82
CA GLY A 38 -14.93 -8.75 9.11
C GLY A 38 -13.49 -8.20 9.08
N GLY A 39 -13.10 -7.53 8.00
CA GLY A 39 -11.79 -6.92 7.87
C GLY A 39 -11.66 -5.62 8.69
N LYS A 40 -10.42 -5.30 9.08
CA LYS A 40 -10.11 -4.13 9.91
C LYS A 40 -9.86 -2.90 9.07
N VAL A 41 -10.65 -1.85 9.29
CA VAL A 41 -10.46 -0.51 8.70
C VAL A 41 -9.81 0.38 9.74
N THR A 42 -8.63 0.92 9.44
CA THR A 42 -7.85 1.77 10.35
C THR A 42 -7.93 3.25 10.01
N ARG A 43 -8.37 3.58 8.80
CA ARG A 43 -8.77 4.93 8.38
C ARG A 43 -9.91 4.84 7.38
N GLU A 44 -11.01 5.50 7.69
CA GLU A 44 -12.18 5.58 6.80
C GLU A 44 -11.88 6.31 5.49
N PRO A 45 -12.66 6.05 4.42
CA PRO A 45 -12.55 6.76 3.15
C PRO A 45 -12.61 8.27 3.34
N GLY A 46 -11.66 8.96 2.72
CA GLY A 46 -11.67 10.42 2.66
C GLY A 46 -10.46 10.97 1.92
N PRO A 47 -10.52 12.24 1.49
CA PRO A 47 -9.44 12.85 0.73
C PRO A 47 -8.12 12.83 1.51
N VAL A 48 -7.02 12.63 0.79
CA VAL A 48 -5.68 12.81 1.37
C VAL A 48 -5.51 14.27 1.83
N LYS A 49 -4.73 14.49 2.89
CA LYS A 49 -4.44 15.85 3.36
C LYS A 49 -3.73 16.63 2.24
N GLY A 50 -4.32 17.73 1.80
CA GLY A 50 -3.75 18.59 0.76
C GLY A 50 -4.02 18.14 -0.68
N GLY A 51 -4.88 17.14 -0.90
CA GLY A 51 -5.28 16.67 -2.23
C GLY A 51 -6.76 16.29 -2.32
N SER A 52 -7.18 15.84 -3.50
CA SER A 52 -8.56 15.39 -3.76
C SER A 52 -8.73 13.87 -3.83
N THR A 53 -7.63 13.12 -3.94
CA THR A 53 -7.67 11.66 -4.04
C THR A 53 -8.26 11.05 -2.77
N VAL A 54 -9.34 10.28 -2.93
CA VAL A 54 -9.95 9.52 -1.85
C VAL A 54 -9.06 8.32 -1.51
N ILE A 55 -8.75 8.18 -0.23
CA ILE A 55 -7.96 7.07 0.29
C ILE A 55 -8.60 6.48 1.55
N ALA A 56 -8.32 5.22 1.84
CA ALA A 56 -8.65 4.55 3.11
C ALA A 56 -7.47 3.65 3.55
N PHE A 57 -7.44 3.25 4.81
CA PHE A 57 -6.48 2.24 5.27
C PHE A 57 -7.19 1.03 5.86
N ILE A 58 -6.71 -0.15 5.47
CA ILE A 58 -7.10 -1.43 6.05
C ILE A 58 -5.88 -2.14 6.58
N GLU A 59 -6.11 -3.13 7.43
CA GLU A 59 -5.07 -3.96 8.04
C GLU A 59 -5.45 -5.43 7.86
N ASP A 60 -4.48 -6.24 7.45
CA ASP A 60 -4.65 -7.69 7.36
C ASP A 60 -4.47 -8.37 8.73
N PRO A 61 -4.73 -9.67 8.85
CA PRO A 61 -4.62 -10.37 10.13
C PRO A 61 -3.22 -10.34 10.77
N ASP A 62 -2.17 -10.21 9.97
CA ASP A 62 -0.77 -10.17 10.43
C ASP A 62 -0.31 -8.75 10.84
N GLY A 63 -1.13 -7.74 10.54
CA GLY A 63 -0.88 -6.34 10.90
C GLY A 63 -0.30 -5.50 9.75
N TYR A 64 -0.16 -6.05 8.55
CA TYR A 64 0.29 -5.28 7.38
C TYR A 64 -0.79 -4.29 6.96
N LYS A 65 -0.35 -3.06 6.72
CA LYS A 65 -1.22 -1.96 6.33
C LYS A 65 -1.33 -1.89 4.81
N PHE A 66 -2.54 -1.66 4.35
CA PHE A 66 -2.85 -1.42 2.95
C PHE A 66 -3.56 -0.08 2.81
N GLU A 67 -3.00 0.81 2.00
CA GLU A 67 -3.67 2.02 1.54
C GLU A 67 -4.52 1.65 0.32
N LEU A 68 -5.82 1.95 0.39
CA LEU A 68 -6.71 1.88 -0.76
C LEU A 68 -6.73 3.26 -1.41
N LEU A 69 -6.40 3.34 -2.71
CA LEU A 69 -6.33 4.58 -3.46
C LEU A 69 -7.40 4.59 -4.56
N GLU A 70 -8.28 5.59 -4.53
CA GLU A 70 -9.30 5.72 -5.57
C GLU A 70 -8.66 6.18 -6.88
N ARG A 71 -8.70 5.31 -7.89
CA ARG A 71 -8.13 5.54 -9.23
C ARG A 71 -8.99 4.84 -10.27
N GLY A 72 -8.89 5.29 -11.52
CA GLY A 72 -9.51 4.58 -12.63
C GLY A 72 -8.98 3.15 -12.82
N PRO A 73 -9.64 2.33 -13.66
CA PRO A 73 -9.23 0.96 -13.94
C PRO A 73 -7.75 0.87 -14.30
N THR A 74 -7.03 -0.07 -13.70
CA THR A 74 -5.60 -0.29 -13.94
C THR A 74 -5.28 -1.78 -14.03
N PRO A 75 -4.38 -2.20 -14.95
CA PRO A 75 -3.89 -3.57 -14.98
C PRO A 75 -2.94 -3.88 -13.81
N GLU A 76 -2.39 -2.88 -13.12
CA GLU A 76 -1.51 -3.05 -11.96
C GLU A 76 -2.10 -2.42 -10.67
N PRO A 77 -3.10 -3.06 -10.04
CA PRO A 77 -3.74 -2.50 -8.85
C PRO A 77 -2.76 -2.37 -7.67
N LEU A 78 -1.81 -3.29 -7.50
CA LEU A 78 -0.74 -3.14 -6.52
C LEU A 78 0.27 -2.09 -7.02
N CYS A 79 0.13 -0.86 -6.56
CA CYS A 79 0.79 0.30 -7.17
C CYS A 79 1.83 0.97 -6.30
N GLN A 80 1.95 0.62 -5.01
CA GLN A 80 2.95 1.22 -4.12
C GLN A 80 3.51 0.23 -3.08
N VAL A 81 4.74 0.49 -2.68
CA VAL A 81 5.37 -0.02 -1.46
C VAL A 81 5.97 1.18 -0.75
N MET A 82 5.51 1.47 0.47
CA MET A 82 6.00 2.61 1.26
C MET A 82 6.95 2.14 2.36
N LEU A 83 8.16 2.69 2.35
CA LEU A 83 9.20 2.45 3.34
C LEU A 83 9.63 3.78 3.95
N ARG A 84 9.88 3.78 5.27
CA ARG A 84 10.51 4.92 5.95
C ARG A 84 12.01 4.83 5.76
N VAL A 85 12.63 5.96 5.40
CA VAL A 85 14.08 6.10 5.23
C VAL A 85 14.60 7.20 6.15
N GLY A 86 15.82 7.03 6.66
CA GLY A 86 16.44 8.02 7.54
C GLY A 86 17.00 9.25 6.82
N ASP A 87 17.22 9.15 5.51
CA ASP A 87 17.76 10.20 4.64
C ASP A 87 17.14 10.01 3.25
N LEU A 88 16.29 10.97 2.84
CA LEU A 88 15.52 10.88 1.60
C LEU A 88 16.41 11.04 0.37
N ASP A 89 17.27 12.06 0.36
CA ASP A 89 18.14 12.36 -0.79
C ASP A 89 19.13 11.24 -1.05
N ARG A 90 19.74 10.69 0.01
CA ARG A 90 20.61 9.50 -0.11
C ARG A 90 19.88 8.30 -0.70
N SER A 91 18.62 8.10 -0.32
CA SER A 91 17.82 6.97 -0.79
C SER A 91 17.41 7.15 -2.26
N ILE A 92 16.97 8.34 -2.66
CA ILE A 92 16.66 8.68 -4.05
C ILE A 92 17.88 8.44 -4.93
N ASN A 93 19.03 9.03 -4.57
CA ASN A 93 20.28 8.86 -5.31
C ASN A 93 20.68 7.38 -5.47
N PHE A 94 20.47 6.57 -4.43
CA PHE A 94 20.71 5.13 -4.50
C PHE A 94 19.78 4.45 -5.52
N TYR A 95 18.46 4.65 -5.41
CA TYR A 95 17.48 4.01 -6.29
C TYR A 95 17.58 4.45 -7.75
N GLU A 96 17.94 5.71 -8.00
CA GLU A 96 18.22 6.19 -9.36
C GLU A 96 19.45 5.50 -9.95
N LYS A 97 20.51 5.33 -9.15
CA LYS A 97 21.76 4.70 -9.60
C LYS A 97 21.61 3.21 -9.88
N VAL A 98 20.81 2.50 -9.08
CA VAL A 98 20.56 1.05 -9.25
C VAL A 98 19.35 0.74 -10.11
N ARG A 99 18.68 1.76 -10.65
CA ARG A 99 17.52 1.60 -11.53
C ARG A 99 17.91 0.68 -12.68
N VAL A 100 17.42 -0.55 -12.62
CA VAL A 100 17.56 -1.50 -13.71
C VAL A 100 16.78 -0.92 -14.88
N SER A 101 17.47 -0.64 -15.98
CA SER A 101 16.93 0.00 -17.19
C SER A 101 15.83 -0.81 -17.89
N ASP A 102 15.55 -2.04 -17.43
CA ASP A 102 14.61 -2.98 -18.03
C ASP A 102 13.23 -3.05 -17.36
N ILE A 103 12.97 -2.21 -16.35
CA ILE A 103 11.58 -1.96 -15.93
C ILE A 103 11.00 -0.96 -16.92
N GLY A 104 10.38 -1.48 -17.98
CA GLY A 104 9.90 -0.77 -19.16
C GLY A 104 8.98 0.44 -18.87
N PRO A 105 8.66 1.24 -19.90
CA PRO A 105 8.03 2.54 -19.73
C PRO A 105 6.63 2.37 -19.13
N ARG A 106 6.39 2.96 -17.95
CA ARG A 106 5.02 3.24 -17.51
C ARG A 106 4.65 4.59 -18.10
N TYR A 107 3.59 4.56 -18.90
CA TYR A 107 2.95 5.71 -19.53
C TYR A 107 2.72 6.82 -18.50
N LEU A 108 3.17 8.03 -18.86
CA LEU A 108 2.67 9.28 -18.29
C LEU A 108 1.20 9.47 -18.66
#